data_AF-A0A621BAW0-F1
#
_entry.id   AF-A0A621BAW0-F1
#
_cell.length_a   1.000
_cell.length_b   1.000
_cell.length_c   1.000
_cell.angle_alpha   90.00
_cell.angle_beta   90.00
_cell.angle_gamma   90.00
#
_symmetry.space_group_name_H-M   'P 1'
#
loop_
_entity.id
_entity.type
_entity.pdbx_description
1 polymer ?
#
loop_
_entity_poly.entity_id
_entity_poly.type
_entity_poly.pdbx_seq_one_letter_code
_entity_poly.pdbx_strand_id
1 'polypeptide(L)'
;MANMFALILVIATLVTGILWCVDKFVFAPKRRARQAAAQTASGDALDNATLNKVAPKPGWLETGASVFPVLAIVLIVRSFLYEPFQIPSGSMMPTLLIGDFILVEKFAYGIKDPIYQKTLIETGHPKRGDIVVFKYPEDPKLDYIKRAVGLPGDKITYDPVAKEVTIQPGCSSGQACENALPVTYSNVEPSDFVQTF
;
A
#
# COMPACT_ATOMS: atom_id res chain seq x y z
N MET A 1 7.23 12.10 2.06
CA MET A 1 6.20 12.13 3.12
C MET A 1 5.49 10.78 3.35
N ALA A 2 5.38 9.90 2.36
CA ALA A 2 4.72 8.59 2.50
C ALA A 2 5.31 7.71 3.63
N ASN A 3 6.64 7.63 3.74
CA ASN A 3 7.29 6.82 4.79
C ASN A 3 6.98 7.29 6.21
N MET A 4 6.75 8.58 6.43
CA MET A 4 6.43 9.11 7.76
C MET A 4 5.05 8.63 8.22
N PHE A 5 4.07 8.65 7.32
CA PHE A 5 2.73 8.16 7.64
C PHE A 5 2.73 6.65 7.87
N ALA A 6 3.49 5.88 7.06
CA ALA A 6 3.66 4.45 7.29
C ALA A 6 4.31 4.17 8.67
N LEU A 7 5.36 4.90 9.03
CA LEU A 7 6.05 4.75 10.31
C LEU A 7 5.15 5.10 11.50
N ILE A 8 4.39 6.19 11.41
CA ILE A 8 3.41 6.58 12.43
C ILE A 8 2.35 5.48 12.60
N LEU A 9 1.82 4.94 11.49
CA LEU A 9 0.82 3.88 11.52
C LEU A 9 1.37 2.59 12.18
N VAL A 10 2.61 2.21 11.87
CA VAL A 10 3.31 1.05 12.47
C VAL A 10 3.52 1.25 13.98
N ILE A 11 3.97 2.44 14.40
CA ILE A 11 4.14 2.72 15.84
C ILE A 11 2.78 2.71 16.55
N ALA A 12 1.76 3.34 15.97
CA ALA A 12 0.43 3.39 16.57
C ALA A 12 -0.20 1.99 16.72
N THR A 13 -0.06 1.13 15.71
CA THR A 13 -0.48 -0.29 15.79
C THR A 13 0.31 -1.09 16.81
N LEU A 14 1.63 -0.89 16.90
CA LEU A 14 2.45 -1.56 17.93
C LEU A 14 2.04 -1.15 19.34
N VAL A 15 1.89 0.16 19.61
CA VAL A 15 1.49 0.66 20.93
C VAL A 15 0.09 0.15 21.29
N THR A 16 -0.89 0.28 20.40
CA THR A 16 -2.26 -0.23 20.63
C THR A 16 -2.30 -1.76 20.75
N GLY A 17 -1.42 -2.47 20.04
CA GLY A 17 -1.25 -3.92 20.16
C GLY A 17 -0.67 -4.36 21.49
N ILE A 18 0.33 -3.65 22.02
CA ILE A 18 0.87 -3.89 23.37
C ILE A 18 -0.21 -3.65 24.41
N LEU A 19 -0.96 -2.56 24.31
CA LEU A 19 -2.09 -2.26 25.20
C LEU A 19 -3.16 -3.35 25.14
N TRP A 20 -3.51 -3.83 23.95
CA TRP A 20 -4.45 -4.93 23.77
C TRP A 20 -3.94 -6.25 24.37
N CYS A 21 -2.66 -6.58 24.17
CA CYS A 21 -2.04 -7.76 24.76
C CYS A 21 -2.02 -7.69 26.30
N VAL A 22 -1.65 -6.54 26.86
CA VAL A 22 -1.64 -6.31 28.31
C VAL A 22 -3.06 -6.42 28.88
N ASP A 23 -4.06 -5.82 28.22
CA ASP A 23 -5.45 -5.96 28.63
C ASP A 23 -5.92 -7.42 28.57
N LYS A 24 -5.57 -8.14 27.49
CA LYS A 24 -6.06 -9.51 27.26
C LYS A 24 -5.38 -10.56 28.12
N PHE A 25 -4.07 -10.46 28.36
CA PHE A 25 -3.29 -11.47 29.08
C PHE A 25 -3.14 -11.18 30.57
N VAL A 26 -3.13 -9.92 31.00
CA VAL A 26 -2.90 -9.57 32.42
C VAL A 26 -4.18 -9.09 33.10
N PHE A 27 -4.89 -8.14 32.49
CA PHE A 27 -6.05 -7.52 33.13
C PHE A 27 -7.33 -8.34 32.97
N ALA A 28 -7.61 -8.91 31.80
CA ALA A 28 -8.80 -9.72 31.56
C ALA A 28 -8.93 -10.93 32.50
N PRO A 29 -7.88 -11.76 32.76
CA PRO A 29 -8.01 -12.85 33.73
C PRO A 29 -8.20 -12.33 35.16
N LYS A 30 -7.52 -11.24 35.56
CA LYS A 30 -7.71 -10.62 36.88
C LYS A 30 -9.12 -10.04 37.07
N ARG A 31 -9.70 -9.44 36.02
CA ARG A 31 -11.08 -8.96 36.02
C ARG A 31 -12.08 -10.11 36.10
N ARG A 32 -11.89 -11.16 35.30
CA ARG A 32 -12.74 -12.37 35.32
C ARG A 32 -12.70 -13.05 36.70
N ALA A 33 -11.53 -13.14 37.33
CA ALA A 33 -11.40 -13.70 38.68
C ALA A 33 -12.11 -12.84 39.74
N ARG A 34 -12.00 -11.50 39.67
CA ARG A 34 -12.70 -10.58 40.58
C ARG A 34 -14.22 -10.56 40.36
N GLN A 35 -14.67 -10.65 39.10
CA GLN A 35 -16.09 -10.75 38.74
C GLN A 35 -16.68 -12.10 39.14
N ALA A 36 -15.93 -13.20 38.97
CA ALA A 36 -16.33 -14.52 39.44
C ALA A 36 -16.41 -14.58 40.98
N ALA A 37 -15.43 -14.01 41.69
CA ALA A 37 -15.46 -13.90 43.15
C ALA A 37 -16.64 -13.06 43.65
N ALA A 38 -16.96 -11.96 42.95
CA ALA A 38 -18.11 -11.12 43.26
C ALA A 38 -19.45 -11.81 42.95
N GLN A 39 -19.55 -12.57 41.85
CA GLN A 39 -20.74 -13.38 41.54
C GLN A 39 -20.95 -14.52 42.55
N THR A 40 -19.88 -15.20 42.98
CA THR A 40 -19.97 -16.22 44.05
C THR A 40 -20.35 -15.64 45.40
N ALA A 41 -20.01 -14.38 45.68
CA ALA A 41 -20.36 -13.69 46.93
C ALA A 41 -21.79 -13.11 46.92
N SER A 42 -22.33 -12.76 45.74
CA SER A 42 -23.67 -12.16 45.61
C SER A 42 -24.80 -13.14 45.32
N GLY A 43 -24.50 -14.40 44.95
CA GLY A 43 -25.50 -15.47 44.82
C GLY A 43 -26.54 -15.32 43.70
N ASP A 44 -26.51 -14.21 42.96
CA ASP A 44 -27.44 -13.86 41.89
C ASP A 44 -26.68 -13.34 40.64
N ALA A 45 -27.30 -13.41 39.46
CA ALA A 45 -26.68 -13.01 38.20
C ALA A 45 -26.51 -11.48 38.14
N LEU A 46 -25.37 -10.98 38.60
CA LEU A 46 -25.06 -9.54 38.61
C LEU A 46 -25.12 -8.92 37.20
N ASP A 47 -25.84 -7.81 37.11
CA ASP A 47 -26.05 -7.02 35.89
C ASP A 47 -24.74 -6.40 35.34
N ASN A 48 -24.69 -6.14 34.03
CA ASN A 48 -23.47 -5.69 33.34
C ASN A 48 -22.91 -4.36 33.89
N ALA A 49 -23.78 -3.50 34.41
CA ALA A 49 -23.41 -2.23 35.03
C ALA A 49 -22.67 -2.41 36.37
N THR A 50 -23.03 -3.42 37.15
CA THR A 50 -22.40 -3.73 38.45
C THR A 50 -21.05 -4.41 38.25
N LEU A 51 -20.94 -5.31 37.25
CA LEU A 51 -19.69 -5.98 36.89
C LEU A 51 -18.58 -5.01 36.42
N ASN A 52 -18.97 -3.91 35.77
CA ASN A 52 -18.04 -2.85 35.35
C ASN A 52 -17.56 -1.97 36.52
N LYS A 53 -18.35 -1.82 37.58
CA LYS A 53 -17.94 -1.09 38.81
C LYS A 53 -16.98 -1.89 39.68
N VAL A 54 -17.11 -3.23 39.71
CA VAL A 54 -16.25 -4.13 40.50
C VAL A 54 -14.83 -4.22 39.93
N ALA A 55 -14.68 -4.01 38.61
CA ALA A 55 -13.40 -4.06 37.93
C ALA A 55 -13.29 -2.95 36.87
N PRO A 56 -13.10 -1.68 37.29
CA PRO A 56 -13.04 -0.56 36.37
C PRO A 56 -11.89 -0.75 35.39
N LYS A 57 -12.17 -0.59 34.10
CA LYS A 57 -11.12 -0.49 33.09
C LYS A 57 -10.55 0.92 33.11
N PRO A 58 -9.23 1.10 33.09
CA PRO A 58 -8.66 2.42 32.83
C PRO A 58 -9.06 2.87 31.42
N GLY A 59 -9.69 4.04 31.28
CA GLY A 59 -10.27 4.50 30.01
C GLY A 59 -9.27 4.60 28.85
N TRP A 60 -8.00 4.92 29.14
CA TRP A 60 -6.93 4.95 28.13
C TRP A 60 -6.58 3.56 27.58
N LEU A 61 -6.74 2.50 28.38
CA LEU A 61 -6.52 1.11 27.96
C LEU A 61 -7.70 0.59 27.12
N GLU A 62 -8.93 0.98 27.47
CA GLU A 62 -10.13 0.59 26.72
C GLU A 62 -10.18 1.24 25.32
N THR A 63 -9.89 2.53 25.22
CA THR A 63 -9.78 3.22 23.92
C THR A 63 -8.62 2.67 23.10
N GLY A 64 -7.44 2.47 23.70
CA GLY A 64 -6.27 1.95 22.99
C GLY A 64 -6.48 0.51 22.46
N ALA A 65 -7.04 -0.37 23.29
CA ALA A 65 -7.26 -1.77 22.91
C ALA A 65 -8.41 -1.94 21.90
N SER A 66 -9.43 -1.09 21.93
CA SER A 66 -10.57 -1.17 20.99
C SER A 66 -10.23 -0.68 19.58
N VAL A 67 -9.30 0.26 19.44
CA VAL A 67 -8.85 0.81 18.15
C VAL A 67 -7.82 -0.10 17.44
N PHE A 68 -7.12 -0.96 18.18
CA PHE A 68 -6.13 -1.89 17.64
C PHE A 68 -6.60 -2.72 16.42
N PRO A 69 -7.73 -3.45 16.44
CA PRO A 69 -8.13 -4.28 15.29
C PRO A 69 -8.33 -3.46 14.01
N VAL A 70 -8.87 -2.24 14.12
CA VAL A 70 -9.05 -1.34 12.98
C VAL A 70 -7.69 -0.91 12.43
N LEU A 71 -6.79 -0.44 13.29
CA LEU A 71 -5.45 -0.04 12.86
C LEU A 71 -4.64 -1.21 12.28
N ALA A 72 -4.77 -2.40 12.85
CA ALA A 72 -4.11 -3.60 12.36
C ALA A 72 -4.58 -3.98 10.96
N ILE A 73 -5.90 -3.93 10.70
CA ILE A 73 -6.46 -4.17 9.36
C ILE A 73 -5.95 -3.12 8.38
N VAL A 74 -6.02 -1.83 8.74
CA VAL A 74 -5.54 -0.74 7.87
C VAL A 74 -4.04 -0.91 7.58
N LEU A 75 -3.25 -1.29 8.57
CA LEU A 75 -1.83 -1.55 8.39
C LEU A 75 -1.59 -2.72 7.46
N ILE A 76 -2.30 -3.83 7.60
CA ILE A 76 -2.14 -5.01 6.73
C ILE A 76 -2.52 -4.66 5.29
N VAL A 77 -3.69 -4.05 5.09
CA VAL A 77 -4.15 -3.63 3.75
C VAL A 77 -3.15 -2.67 3.12
N ARG A 78 -2.67 -1.68 3.87
CA ARG A 78 -1.77 -0.65 3.34
C ARG A 78 -0.33 -1.12 3.15
N SER A 79 0.14 -2.05 3.99
CA SER A 79 1.50 -2.59 3.89
C SER A 79 1.62 -3.59 2.75
N PHE A 80 0.56 -4.35 2.47
CA PHE A 80 0.65 -5.50 1.59
C PHE A 80 -0.27 -5.41 0.36
N LEU A 81 -1.52 -4.96 0.50
CA LEU A 81 -2.50 -4.97 -0.59
C LEU A 81 -2.39 -3.74 -1.48
N TYR A 82 -2.78 -2.58 -0.95
CA TYR A 82 -3.05 -1.39 -1.72
C TYR A 82 -2.48 -0.14 -1.06
N GLU A 83 -1.77 0.68 -1.83
CA GLU A 83 -1.32 1.99 -1.39
C GLU A 83 -1.96 3.11 -2.21
N PRO A 84 -2.59 4.11 -1.55
CA PRO A 84 -3.10 5.28 -2.24
C PRO A 84 -1.95 6.24 -2.59
N PHE A 85 -1.90 6.68 -3.85
CA PHE A 85 -0.98 7.73 -4.31
C PHE A 85 -1.78 8.90 -4.89
N GLN A 86 -1.31 10.12 -4.62
CA GLN A 86 -1.80 11.32 -5.28
C GLN A 86 -0.86 11.68 -6.43
N ILE A 87 -1.39 12.05 -7.59
CA ILE A 87 -0.61 12.42 -8.77
C ILE A 87 -0.23 13.91 -8.70
N PRO A 88 1.06 14.26 -8.52
CA PRO A 88 1.48 15.66 -8.42
C PRO A 88 1.83 16.29 -9.78
N SER A 89 1.89 15.50 -10.86
CA SER A 89 2.40 15.94 -12.16
C SER A 89 1.61 15.37 -13.33
N GLY A 90 1.52 16.13 -14.42
CA GLY A 90 0.79 15.73 -15.64
C GLY A 90 1.58 14.84 -16.59
N SER A 91 2.64 14.15 -16.14
CA SER A 91 3.50 13.37 -17.04
C SER A 91 2.87 12.10 -17.62
N MET A 92 1.69 11.74 -17.12
CA MET A 92 0.89 10.59 -17.52
C MET A 92 -0.44 11.01 -18.15
N MET A 93 -0.62 12.29 -18.48
CA MET A 93 -1.80 12.77 -19.21
C MET A 93 -1.85 12.12 -20.61
N PRO A 94 -3.04 11.75 -21.11
CA PRO A 94 -4.37 11.95 -20.52
C PRO A 94 -4.82 10.84 -19.56
N THR A 95 -4.01 9.80 -19.33
CA THR A 95 -4.40 8.64 -18.51
C THR A 95 -4.54 8.96 -17.03
N LEU A 96 -3.64 9.81 -16.50
CA LEU A 96 -3.67 10.28 -15.11
C LEU A 96 -3.46 11.79 -15.06
N LEU A 97 -4.37 12.48 -14.39
CA LEU A 97 -4.40 13.93 -14.25
C LEU A 97 -3.80 14.38 -12.93
N ILE A 98 -3.41 15.66 -12.88
CA ILE A 98 -2.91 16.28 -11.65
C ILE A 98 -4.05 16.33 -10.63
N GLY A 99 -3.79 15.82 -9.43
CA GLY A 99 -4.77 15.76 -8.35
C GLY A 99 -5.53 14.44 -8.27
N ASP A 100 -5.38 13.54 -9.24
CA ASP A 100 -5.98 12.20 -9.17
C ASP A 100 -5.41 11.40 -8.00
N PHE A 101 -6.29 10.58 -7.39
CA PHE A 101 -5.91 9.58 -6.39
C PHE A 101 -6.00 8.20 -7.02
N ILE A 102 -4.87 7.51 -7.11
CA ILE A 102 -4.78 6.15 -7.64
C ILE A 102 -4.58 5.15 -6.51
N LEU A 103 -5.09 3.94 -6.72
CA LEU A 103 -4.85 2.81 -5.84
C LEU A 103 -3.85 1.87 -6.51
N VAL A 104 -2.67 1.71 -5.91
CA VAL A 104 -1.60 0.88 -6.47
C VAL A 104 -1.61 -0.47 -5.79
N GLU A 105 -1.76 -1.53 -6.58
CA GLU A 105 -1.60 -2.91 -6.12
C GLU A 105 -0.12 -3.26 -5.97
N LYS A 106 0.32 -3.45 -4.72
CA LYS A 106 1.74 -3.78 -4.44
C LYS A 106 2.04 -5.26 -4.61
N PHE A 107 1.05 -6.12 -4.37
CA PHE A 107 1.22 -7.57 -4.45
C PHE A 107 1.59 -8.09 -5.83
N ALA A 108 1.14 -7.41 -6.89
CA ALA A 108 1.38 -7.81 -8.27
C ALA A 108 2.86 -7.97 -8.62
N TYR A 109 3.76 -7.24 -7.95
CA TYR A 109 5.20 -7.19 -8.27
C TYR A 109 6.12 -7.47 -7.09
N GLY A 110 5.61 -8.23 -6.11
CA GLY A 110 6.37 -8.65 -4.95
C GLY A 110 5.98 -7.95 -3.67
N ILE A 111 5.97 -8.72 -2.58
CA ILE A 111 5.76 -8.20 -1.24
C ILE A 111 6.99 -7.38 -0.85
N LYS A 112 6.83 -6.06 -0.74
CA LYS A 112 7.88 -5.16 -0.31
C LYS A 112 7.77 -4.91 1.19
N ASP A 113 8.92 -4.81 1.86
CA ASP A 113 8.98 -4.40 3.26
C ASP A 113 8.30 -3.02 3.43
N PRO A 114 7.34 -2.85 4.36
CA PRO A 114 6.67 -1.57 4.58
C PRO A 114 7.62 -0.45 5.05
N ILE A 115 8.81 -0.78 5.57
CA ILE A 115 9.79 0.17 6.12
C ILE A 115 10.90 0.44 5.09
N TYR A 116 11.57 -0.60 4.59
CA TYR A 116 12.73 -0.45 3.70
C TYR A 116 12.40 -0.65 2.21
N GLN A 117 11.16 -1.06 1.89
CA GLN A 117 10.67 -1.35 0.54
C GLN A 117 11.57 -2.32 -0.25
N LYS A 118 12.31 -3.18 0.45
CA LYS A 118 13.04 -4.31 -0.16
C LYS A 118 12.04 -5.40 -0.54
N THR A 119 12.22 -6.00 -1.71
CA THR A 119 11.39 -7.13 -2.16
C THR A 119 11.69 -8.34 -1.29
N LEU A 120 10.69 -8.78 -0.50
CA LEU A 120 10.77 -9.95 0.38
C LEU A 120 10.43 -11.23 -0.39
N ILE A 121 9.39 -11.17 -1.22
CA ILE A 121 8.91 -12.29 -2.05
C ILE A 121 8.59 -11.73 -3.43
N GLU A 122 9.21 -12.27 -4.47
CA GLU A 122 8.89 -11.93 -5.86
C GLU A 122 7.64 -12.72 -6.29
N THR A 123 6.48 -12.06 -6.34
CA THR A 123 5.22 -12.69 -6.78
C THR A 123 4.96 -12.57 -8.27
N GLY A 124 5.55 -11.57 -8.94
CA GLY A 124 5.29 -11.30 -10.35
C GLY A 124 6.20 -10.24 -10.96
N HIS A 125 6.12 -10.10 -12.28
CA HIS A 125 6.86 -9.11 -13.07
C HIS A 125 5.90 -8.19 -13.81
N PRO A 126 6.25 -6.90 -13.98
CA PRO A 126 5.44 -5.97 -14.78
C PRO A 126 5.28 -6.49 -16.20
N LYS A 127 4.04 -6.41 -16.71
CA LYS A 127 3.76 -6.72 -18.10
C LYS A 127 3.91 -5.45 -18.94
N ARG A 128 4.14 -5.66 -20.24
CA ARG A 128 4.25 -4.57 -21.19
C ARG A 128 2.92 -3.80 -21.23
N GLY A 129 3.00 -2.48 -21.09
CA GLY A 129 1.85 -1.59 -21.06
C GLY A 129 1.33 -1.27 -19.65
N ASP A 130 1.79 -1.97 -18.61
CA ASP A 130 1.37 -1.69 -17.23
C ASP A 130 1.84 -0.31 -16.77
N ILE A 131 1.04 0.34 -15.93
CA ILE A 131 1.44 1.58 -15.24
C ILE A 131 2.07 1.17 -13.92
N VAL A 132 3.37 1.46 -13.77
CA VAL A 132 4.18 0.99 -12.66
C VAL A 132 4.64 2.17 -11.82
N VAL A 133 4.58 1.99 -10.50
CA VAL A 133 5.18 2.89 -9.52
C VAL A 133 6.52 2.31 -9.08
N PHE A 134 7.59 3.09 -9.27
CA PHE A 134 8.95 2.69 -8.92
C PHE A 134 9.71 3.86 -8.31
N LYS A 135 10.76 3.55 -7.55
CA LYS A 135 11.66 4.56 -7.01
C LYS A 135 12.53 5.11 -8.12
N TYR A 136 12.66 6.43 -8.17
CA TYR A 136 13.53 7.07 -9.14
C TYR A 136 14.98 6.59 -8.96
N PRO A 137 15.65 6.05 -10.01
CA PRO A 137 16.97 5.45 -9.86
C PRO A 137 18.06 6.39 -9.35
N GLU A 138 18.01 7.68 -9.70
CA GLU A 138 19.01 8.66 -9.25
C GLU A 138 18.70 9.21 -7.84
N ASP A 139 17.42 9.32 -7.47
CA ASP A 139 17.00 9.67 -6.10
C ASP A 139 15.88 8.72 -5.60
N PRO A 140 16.23 7.64 -4.88
CA PRO A 140 15.27 6.65 -4.39
C PRO A 140 14.26 7.17 -3.35
N LYS A 141 14.34 8.45 -2.96
CA LYS A 141 13.35 9.10 -2.08
C LYS A 141 12.10 9.54 -2.83
N LEU A 142 12.16 9.61 -4.16
CA LEU A 142 11.07 10.03 -5.03
C LEU A 142 10.44 8.80 -5.70
N ASP A 143 9.12 8.70 -5.60
CA ASP A 143 8.33 7.69 -6.33
C ASP A 143 7.88 8.27 -7.68
N TYR A 144 8.12 7.51 -8.75
CA TYR A 144 7.75 7.85 -10.12
C TYR A 144 6.70 6.87 -10.63
N ILE A 145 5.79 7.38 -11.45
CA ILE A 145 4.70 6.62 -12.06
C ILE A 145 4.88 6.74 -13.57
N LYS A 146 5.15 5.62 -14.24
CA LYS A 146 5.33 5.56 -15.70
C LYS A 146 4.75 4.28 -16.28
N ARG A 147 4.59 4.25 -17.60
CA ARG A 147 4.19 3.04 -18.34
C ARG A 147 5.41 2.18 -18.66
N ALA A 148 5.36 0.90 -18.32
CA ALA A 148 6.39 -0.08 -18.66
C ALA A 148 6.27 -0.48 -20.14
N VAL A 149 6.99 0.24 -21.01
CA VAL A 149 6.98 -0.02 -22.46
C VAL A 149 7.97 -1.11 -22.88
N GLY A 150 9.08 -1.27 -22.14
CA GLY A 150 10.10 -2.28 -22.40
C GLY A 150 10.26 -3.25 -21.25
N LEU A 151 10.43 -4.52 -21.60
CA LEU A 151 10.75 -5.60 -20.66
C LEU A 151 12.20 -6.07 -20.85
N PRO A 152 12.78 -6.81 -19.89
CA PRO A 152 14.13 -7.34 -20.01
C PRO A 152 14.31 -8.12 -21.33
N GLY A 153 15.33 -7.75 -22.11
CA GLY A 153 15.62 -8.34 -23.41
C GLY A 153 14.96 -7.65 -24.61
N ASP A 154 14.09 -6.66 -24.41
CA ASP A 154 13.53 -5.87 -25.51
C ASP A 154 14.55 -4.84 -26.03
N LYS A 155 14.62 -4.67 -27.35
CA LYS A 155 15.24 -3.51 -27.99
C LYS A 155 14.14 -2.50 -28.31
N ILE A 156 14.27 -1.29 -27.76
CA ILE A 156 13.31 -0.19 -27.93
C ILE A 156 13.97 0.86 -28.82
N THR A 157 13.26 1.28 -29.85
CA THR A 157 13.66 2.43 -30.69
C THR A 157 12.54 3.46 -30.64
N TYR A 158 12.89 4.71 -30.37
CA TYR A 158 11.96 5.84 -30.36
C TYR A 158 12.31 6.78 -31.50
N ASP A 159 11.34 7.08 -32.37
CA ASP A 159 11.47 8.11 -33.39
C ASP A 159 11.00 9.45 -32.81
N PRO A 160 11.90 10.44 -32.60
CA PRO A 160 11.51 11.74 -32.05
C PRO A 160 10.72 12.61 -33.03
N VAL A 161 10.76 12.32 -34.34
CA VAL A 161 10.04 13.08 -35.36
C VAL A 161 8.59 12.59 -35.43
N ALA A 162 8.39 11.29 -35.63
CA ALA A 162 7.05 10.69 -35.66
C ALA A 162 6.44 10.52 -34.25
N LYS A 163 7.26 10.53 -33.20
CA LYS A 163 6.91 10.24 -31.80
C LYS A 163 6.40 8.80 -31.59
N GLU A 164 6.90 7.87 -32.40
CA GLU A 164 6.51 6.47 -32.38
C GLU A 164 7.58 5.59 -31.73
N VAL A 165 7.16 4.45 -31.17
CA VAL A 165 7.99 3.48 -30.47
C VAL A 165 7.92 2.16 -31.21
N THR A 166 9.08 1.62 -31.58
CA THR A 166 9.22 0.26 -32.12
C THR A 166 9.84 -0.63 -31.05
N ILE A 167 9.25 -1.82 -30.86
CA ILE A 167 9.66 -2.78 -29.84
C ILE A 167 10.03 -4.10 -30.52
N GLN A 168 11.24 -4.59 -30.25
CA GLN A 168 11.73 -5.88 -30.74
C GLN A 168 12.04 -6.78 -29.53
N PRO A 169 11.15 -7.73 -29.17
CA PRO A 169 11.35 -8.59 -28.03
C PRO A 169 12.51 -9.59 -28.21
N GLY A 170 13.22 -9.90 -27.12
CA GLY A 170 14.29 -10.91 -27.12
C GLY A 170 15.53 -10.53 -27.94
N CYS A 171 15.71 -9.24 -28.21
CA CYS A 171 16.77 -8.68 -29.03
C CYS A 171 17.94 -8.15 -28.18
N SER A 172 18.54 -9.01 -27.35
CA SER A 172 19.61 -8.62 -26.42
C SER A 172 21.03 -8.71 -26.99
N SER A 173 21.23 -9.47 -28.07
CA SER A 173 22.56 -9.90 -28.53
C SER A 173 22.85 -9.59 -30.00
N GLY A 174 22.79 -8.31 -30.42
CA GLY A 174 23.41 -7.79 -31.66
C GLY A 174 23.03 -8.45 -33.00
N GLN A 175 22.14 -9.44 -33.01
CA GLN A 175 21.65 -10.14 -34.19
C GLN A 175 20.50 -9.37 -34.83
N ALA A 176 20.27 -9.62 -36.11
CA ALA A 176 19.11 -9.08 -36.83
C ALA A 176 17.83 -9.66 -36.21
N CYS A 177 17.13 -8.85 -35.42
CA CYS A 177 15.91 -9.24 -34.74
C CYS A 177 14.73 -9.08 -35.70
N GLU A 178 14.26 -10.19 -36.28
CA GLU A 178 13.17 -10.19 -37.27
C GLU A 178 11.78 -10.13 -36.62
N ASN A 179 11.67 -10.38 -35.31
CA ASN A 179 10.40 -10.42 -34.59
C ASN A 179 10.08 -9.05 -33.96
N ALA A 180 9.50 -8.14 -34.74
CA ALA A 180 8.97 -6.88 -34.20
C ALA A 180 7.56 -7.08 -33.60
N LEU A 181 7.32 -6.49 -32.43
CA LEU A 181 5.98 -6.43 -31.86
C LEU A 181 5.13 -5.42 -32.66
N PRO A 182 3.89 -5.74 -33.05
CA PRO A 182 3.03 -4.79 -33.73
C PRO A 182 2.62 -3.67 -32.76
N VAL A 183 3.19 -2.48 -32.95
CA VAL A 183 2.78 -1.24 -32.28
C VAL A 183 2.09 -0.38 -33.33
N THR A 184 0.81 -0.12 -33.13
CA THR A 184 -0.02 0.65 -34.06
C THR A 184 -0.50 1.94 -33.43
N TYR A 185 -0.52 3.02 -34.21
CA TYR A 185 -0.96 4.34 -33.77
C TYR A 185 -2.26 4.72 -34.47
N SER A 186 -3.14 5.41 -33.75
CA SER A 186 -4.31 6.06 -34.34
C SER A 186 -3.89 7.37 -35.02
N ASN A 187 -4.82 7.98 -35.76
CA ASN A 187 -4.62 9.34 -36.26
C ASN A 187 -4.41 10.31 -35.10
N VAL A 188 -3.63 11.36 -35.34
CA VAL A 188 -3.37 12.42 -34.36
C VAL A 188 -4.62 13.29 -34.23
N GLU A 189 -5.12 13.44 -33.02
CA GLU A 189 -6.25 14.30 -32.69
C GLU A 189 -5.79 15.45 -31.77
N PRO A 190 -6.37 16.66 -31.90
CA PRO A 190 -6.13 17.74 -30.96
C PRO A 190 -6.55 17.32 -29.55
N SER A 191 -5.73 17.61 -28.54
CA SER A 191 -6.11 17.33 -27.16
C SER A 191 -7.10 18.37 -26.64
N ASP A 192 -8.15 17.94 -25.94
CA ASP A 192 -9.05 18.84 -25.21
C ASP A 192 -8.39 19.53 -23.99
N PHE A 193 -7.18 19.12 -23.64
CA PHE A 193 -6.44 19.65 -22.50
C PHE A 193 -5.73 20.96 -22.86
N VAL A 194 -6.03 22.02 -22.09
CA VAL A 194 -5.31 23.28 -22.13
C VAL A 194 -4.29 23.29 -20.99
N GLN A 195 -3.00 23.33 -21.33
CA GLN A 195 -1.94 23.44 -20.34
C GLN A 195 -1.91 24.86 -19.77
N THR A 196 -2.68 25.10 -18.71
CA THR A 196 -2.64 26.37 -17.96
C THR A 196 -1.41 26.34 -17.07
N PHE A 197 -0.38 27.11 -17.43
CA PHE A 197 0.84 27.29 -16.64
C PHE A 197 0.61 28.18 -15.42
#